data_AF-A0A848EF68-F1
#
_entry.id   AF-A0A848EF68-F1
#
_cell.length_a   1.000
_cell.length_b   1.000
_cell.length_c   1.000
_cell.angle_alpha   90.00
_cell.angle_beta   90.00
_cell.angle_gamma   90.00
#
_symmetry.space_group_name_H-M   'P 1'
#
loop_
_entity.id
_entity.type
_entity.pdbx_description
1 polymer ?
#
loop_
_entity_poly.entity_id
_entity_poly.type
_entity_poly.pdbx_seq_one_letter_code
_entity_poly.pdbx_strand_id
1 'polypeptide(L)'
;MPGTYPDDRRRTPRFLVDQPCTIFTGRHVWDGHLRDVSDGGAMLRGVPGLVADDQLLVRLMRRPEVAFRARVRGVSLLGAHIAIEEPSEAEAWRRAIAELAT
;
A
#
# COMPACT_ATOMS: atom_id res chain seq x y z
N MET A 1 27.38 -3.87 -3.88
CA MET A 1 27.26 -3.38 -2.49
C MET A 1 25.98 -2.57 -2.40
N PRO A 2 24.86 -3.07 -1.86
CA PRO A 2 23.70 -2.21 -1.66
C PRO A 2 23.99 -1.30 -0.46
N GLY A 3 24.07 0.00 -0.73
CA GLY A 3 24.30 1.02 0.28
C GLY A 3 23.07 1.22 1.16
N THR A 4 23.23 0.94 2.44
CA THR A 4 22.32 1.41 3.49
C THR A 4 22.62 2.88 3.75
N TYR A 5 21.71 3.77 3.35
CA TYR A 5 21.80 5.18 3.73
C TYR A 5 21.55 5.31 5.24
N PRO A 6 22.30 6.16 5.97
CA PRO A 6 22.20 6.31 7.42
C PRO A 6 20.87 6.90 7.92
N ASP A 7 19.91 7.19 7.03
CA ASP A 7 18.58 7.71 7.36
C ASP A 7 17.46 6.67 7.16
N ASP A 8 17.80 5.41 6.90
CA ASP A 8 16.82 4.35 6.71
C ASP A 8 16.28 3.83 8.06
N ARG A 9 15.42 4.63 8.72
CA ARG A 9 14.71 4.26 9.97
C ARG A 9 13.61 3.21 9.74
N ARG A 10 13.59 2.54 8.58
CA ARG A 10 12.53 1.60 8.20
C ARG A 10 12.69 0.30 8.95
N ARG A 11 11.64 -0.10 9.67
CA ARG A 11 11.63 -1.33 10.49
C ARG A 11 11.41 -2.60 9.68
N THR A 12 11.03 -2.51 8.40
CA THR A 12 10.59 -3.66 7.61
C THR A 12 11.03 -3.51 6.15
N PRO A 13 11.55 -4.58 5.51
CA PRO A 13 11.87 -4.57 4.09
C PRO A 13 10.62 -4.29 3.24
N ARG A 14 10.81 -3.63 2.08
CA ARG A 14 9.75 -3.41 1.08
C ARG A 14 10.12 -4.16 -0.20
N PHE A 15 9.13 -4.80 -0.80
CA PHE A 15 9.25 -5.51 -2.08
C PHE A 15 8.64 -4.65 -3.18
N LEU A 16 9.36 -4.49 -4.30
CA LEU A 16 8.81 -3.81 -5.47
C LEU A 16 7.78 -4.71 -6.13
N VAL A 17 6.60 -4.17 -6.40
CA VAL A 17 5.51 -4.88 -7.09
C VAL A 17 4.88 -3.94 -8.11
N ASP A 18 4.21 -4.49 -9.12
CA ASP A 18 3.25 -3.74 -9.94
C ASP A 18 1.88 -4.43 -9.83
N GLN A 19 1.19 -4.10 -8.74
CA GLN A 19 -0.09 -4.71 -8.42
C GLN A 19 -1.22 -3.70 -8.66
N PRO A 20 -2.04 -3.87 -9.72
CA PRO A 20 -3.20 -3.02 -9.95
C PRO A 20 -4.26 -3.24 -8.85
N CYS A 21 -4.94 -2.17 -8.47
CA CYS A 21 -5.93 -2.16 -7.39
C CYS A 21 -7.03 -1.12 -7.66
N THR A 22 -8.19 -1.36 -7.06
CA THR A 22 -9.29 -0.40 -7.00
C THR A 22 -9.27 0.28 -5.63
N ILE A 23 -9.40 1.60 -5.60
CA ILE A 23 -9.36 2.40 -4.37
C ILE A 23 -10.68 3.14 -4.17
N PHE A 24 -11.25 3.02 -2.99
CA PHE A 24 -12.46 3.74 -2.57
C PHE A 24 -12.07 4.81 -1.55
N THR A 25 -12.33 6.07 -1.89
CA THR A 25 -11.97 7.27 -1.09
C THR A 25 -13.16 7.87 -0.35
N GLY A 26 -14.21 7.07 -0.11
CA GLY A 26 -15.51 7.51 0.43
C GLY A 26 -16.34 8.36 -0.54
N ARG A 27 -15.71 9.17 -1.39
CA ARG A 27 -16.35 10.05 -2.39
C ARG A 27 -16.28 9.50 -3.80
N HIS A 28 -15.21 8.79 -4.12
CA HIS A 28 -14.92 8.33 -5.48
C HIS A 28 -14.27 6.94 -5.46
N VAL A 29 -14.40 6.26 -6.61
CA VAL A 29 -13.68 5.03 -6.93
C VAL A 29 -12.62 5.35 -7.96
N TRP A 30 -11.40 4.88 -7.73
CA TRP A 30 -10.24 5.10 -8.59
C TRP A 30 -9.58 3.78 -8.94
N ASP A 31 -9.01 3.70 -10.14
CA ASP A 31 -8.03 2.69 -10.48
C ASP A 31 -6.63 3.19 -10.09
N GLY A 32 -5.82 2.31 -9.50
CA GLY A 32 -4.48 2.65 -9.07
C GLY A 32 -3.57 1.43 -8.98
N HIS A 33 -2.36 1.68 -8.51
CA HIS A 33 -1.31 0.66 -8.46
C HIS A 33 -0.56 0.72 -7.15
N LEU A 34 -0.26 -0.45 -6.60
CA LEU A 34 0.73 -0.61 -5.55
C LEU A 34 2.09 -0.79 -6.21
N ARG A 35 3.03 0.11 -5.90
CA ARG A 35 4.40 0.11 -6.44
C ARG A 35 5.37 -0.70 -5.57
N ASP A 36 5.14 -0.63 -4.27
CA ASP A 36 5.93 -1.37 -3.30
C ASP A 36 5.07 -1.74 -2.10
N VAL A 37 5.44 -2.82 -1.42
CA VAL A 37 4.69 -3.41 -0.31
C VAL A 37 5.62 -3.84 0.81
N SER A 38 5.14 -3.74 2.05
CA SER A 38 5.72 -4.35 3.24
C SER A 38 4.61 -4.86 4.15
N ASP A 39 4.97 -5.58 5.19
CA ASP A 39 4.01 -6.14 6.16
C ASP A 39 3.06 -5.09 6.76
N GLY A 40 3.51 -3.83 6.86
CA GLY A 40 2.75 -2.74 7.46
C GLY A 40 2.02 -1.83 6.47
N GLY A 41 2.26 -1.96 5.15
CA GLY A 41 1.67 -1.03 4.19
C GLY A 41 2.27 -1.06 2.79
N ALA A 42 1.96 -0.03 2.00
CA ALA A 42 2.33 0.02 0.59
C ALA A 42 2.58 1.45 0.10
N MET A 43 3.12 1.57 -1.11
CA MET A 43 3.15 2.82 -1.88
C MET A 43 2.05 2.77 -2.94
N LEU A 44 1.05 3.63 -2.81
CA LEU A 44 -0.11 3.74 -3.69
C LEU A 44 0.07 4.85 -4.74
N ARG A 45 -0.35 4.58 -5.97
CA ARG A 45 -0.39 5.53 -7.10
C ARG A 45 -1.76 5.53 -7.77
N GLY A 46 -2.05 6.59 -8.51
CA GLY A 46 -3.26 6.70 -9.34
C GLY A 46 -4.44 7.43 -8.67
N VAL A 47 -4.29 7.85 -7.41
CA VAL A 47 -5.34 8.58 -6.69
C VAL A 47 -4.92 10.04 -6.50
N PRO A 48 -5.55 11.00 -7.20
CA PRO A 48 -5.23 12.42 -7.04
C PRO A 48 -5.80 12.98 -5.73
N GLY A 49 -5.12 13.98 -5.18
CA GLY A 49 -5.65 14.77 -4.06
C GLY A 49 -5.65 14.08 -2.70
N LEU A 50 -5.00 12.92 -2.55
CA LEU A 50 -4.80 12.30 -1.24
C LEU A 50 -3.96 13.19 -0.34
N VAL A 51 -4.34 13.23 0.95
CA VAL A 51 -3.60 13.90 2.01
C VAL A 51 -3.32 12.94 3.17
N ALA A 52 -2.44 13.34 4.09
CA ALA A 52 -2.16 12.55 5.28
C ALA A 52 -3.45 12.32 6.09
N ASP A 53 -3.54 11.14 6.71
CA ASP A 53 -4.65 10.64 7.50
C ASP A 53 -5.95 10.33 6.74
N ASP A 54 -6.00 10.51 5.43
CA ASP A 54 -7.09 10.00 4.60
C ASP A 54 -7.25 8.48 4.77
N GLN A 55 -8.50 8.04 4.86
CA GLN A 55 -8.87 6.63 4.94
C GLN A 55 -9.33 6.12 3.58
N LEU A 56 -8.87 4.91 3.25
CA LEU A 56 -9.06 4.27 1.95
C LEU A 56 -9.52 2.84 2.19
N LEU A 57 -10.40 2.33 1.33
CA LEU A 57 -10.52 0.89 1.12
C LEU A 57 -9.77 0.55 -0.17
N VAL A 58 -8.85 -0.39 -0.10
CA VAL A 58 -8.05 -0.85 -1.24
C VAL A 58 -8.42 -2.29 -1.53
N ARG A 59 -8.71 -2.62 -2.78
CA ARG A 59 -8.96 -3.99 -3.25
C ARG A 59 -8.03 -4.34 -4.38
N LEU A 60 -7.31 -5.45 -4.27
CA LEU A 60 -6.37 -5.88 -5.32
C LEU A 60 -7.14 -6.45 -6.52
N MET A 61 -6.79 -6.04 -7.74
CA MET A 61 -7.53 -6.51 -8.92
C MET A 61 -7.22 -7.96 -9.29
N ARG A 62 -5.98 -8.41 -9.07
CA ARG A 62 -5.57 -9.81 -9.34
C ARG A 62 -5.92 -10.76 -8.19
N ARG A 63 -6.35 -10.21 -7.05
CA ARG A 63 -6.76 -10.91 -5.83
C ARG A 63 -7.95 -10.18 -5.19
N PRO A 64 -9.13 -10.18 -5.83
CA PRO A 64 -10.28 -9.38 -5.38
C PRO A 64 -10.80 -9.79 -4.00
N GLU A 65 -10.45 -10.97 -3.51
CA GLU A 65 -10.68 -11.43 -2.15
C GLU A 65 -9.84 -10.67 -1.10
N VAL A 66 -8.76 -10.01 -1.53
CA VAL A 66 -7.91 -9.18 -0.68
C VAL A 66 -8.38 -7.74 -0.78
N ALA A 67 -9.15 -7.33 0.22
CA ALA A 67 -9.53 -5.95 0.45
C ALA A 67 -9.15 -5.53 1.88
N PHE A 68 -8.63 -4.31 2.04
CA PHE A 68 -8.18 -3.82 3.33
C PHE A 68 -8.37 -2.30 3.45
N ARG A 69 -8.63 -1.85 4.67
CA ARG A 69 -8.60 -0.45 5.04
C ARG A 69 -7.17 0.00 5.24
N ALA A 70 -6.88 1.17 4.70
CA ALA A 70 -5.58 1.79 4.84
C ALA A 70 -5.71 3.27 5.17
N ARG A 71 -4.79 3.77 5.98
CA ARG A 71 -4.61 5.19 6.26
C ARG A 71 -3.40 5.73 5.52
N VAL A 72 -3.55 6.87 4.88
CA VAL A 72 -2.42 7.60 4.28
C VAL A 72 -1.52 8.13 5.39
N ARG A 73 -0.25 7.74 5.40
CA ARG A 73 0.76 8.19 6.38
C ARG A 73 1.60 9.35 5.87
N GLY A 74 1.60 9.59 4.57
CA GLY A 74 2.33 10.67 3.94
C GLY A 74 2.23 10.58 2.42
N VAL A 75 2.40 11.71 1.76
CA VAL A 75 2.35 11.81 0.30
C VAL A 75 3.68 12.35 -0.19
N SER A 76 4.16 11.78 -1.29
CA SER A 76 5.39 12.18 -1.95
C SER A 76 5.18 12.33 -3.44
N LEU A 77 6.19 12.82 -4.16
CA LEU A 77 6.20 12.86 -5.63
C LEU A 77 6.04 11.47 -6.27
N LEU A 78 6.29 10.39 -5.51
CA LEU A 78 6.25 9.02 -6.01
C LEU A 78 4.89 8.34 -5.77
N GLY A 79 3.99 8.95 -5.00
CA GLY A 79 2.73 8.37 -4.56
C GLY A 79 2.45 8.59 -3.07
N ALA A 80 1.38 7.97 -2.59
CA ALA A 80 0.95 8.00 -1.20
C ALA A 80 1.46 6.77 -0.44
N HIS A 81 2.10 6.98 0.70
CA HIS A 81 2.40 5.91 1.65
C HIS A 81 1.14 5.57 2.43
N ILE A 82 0.72 4.32 2.37
CA ILE A 82 -0.47 3.83 3.09
C ILE A 82 -0.04 2.80 4.13
N ALA A 83 -0.71 2.79 5.29
CA ALA A 83 -0.55 1.78 6.31
C ALA A 83 -1.88 1.07 6.54
N ILE A 84 -1.84 -0.24 6.71
CA ILE A 84 -3.04 -1.05 6.96
C ILE A 84 -3.52 -0.80 8.38
N GLU A 85 -4.83 -0.59 8.56
CA GLU A 85 -5.39 -0.19 9.85
C GLU A 85 -5.73 -1.38 10.75
N GLU A 86 -6.38 -2.40 10.19
CA GLU A 86 -6.97 -3.48 10.99
C GLU A 86 -6.03 -4.70 11.09
N PRO A 87 -5.82 -5.27 12.29
CA PRO A 87 -4.96 -6.44 12.47
C PRO A 87 -5.42 -7.68 11.68
N SER A 88 -6.74 -7.87 11.54
CA SER A 88 -7.32 -8.97 10.77
C SER A 88 -7.02 -8.85 9.27
N GLU A 89 -7.06 -7.64 8.74
CA GLU A 89 -6.70 -7.33 7.35
C GLU A 89 -5.20 -7.43 7.13
N ALA A 90 -4.39 -7.06 8.14
CA ALA A 90 -2.94 -7.18 8.08
C ALA A 90 -2.47 -8.65 7.91
N GLU A 91 -3.20 -9.63 8.45
CA GLU A 91 -2.86 -11.04 8.23
C GLU A 91 -3.15 -11.49 6.79
N ALA A 92 -4.34 -11.17 6.26
CA ALA A 92 -4.69 -11.46 4.87
C ALA A 92 -3.72 -10.77 3.89
N TRP A 93 -3.36 -9.52 4.19
CA TRP A 93 -2.36 -8.76 3.47
C TRP A 93 -0.99 -9.44 3.47
N ARG A 94 -0.46 -9.83 4.63
CA ARG A 94 0.86 -10.47 4.73
C ARG A 94 0.95 -11.74 3.88
N ARG A 95 -0.10 -12.56 3.89
CA ARG A 95 -0.19 -13.75 3.01
C ARG A 95 -0.19 -13.33 1.55
N ALA A 96 -0.96 -12.31 1.20
CA ALA A 96 -1.06 -11.83 -0.17
C ALA A 96 0.27 -11.29 -0.72
N ILE A 97 1.01 -10.51 0.07
CA ILE A 97 2.29 -9.94 -0.40
C ILE A 97 3.43 -10.94 -0.44
N ALA A 98 3.40 -12.00 0.37
CA ALA A 98 4.38 -13.08 0.26
C ALA A 98 4.30 -13.75 -1.12
N GLU A 99 3.08 -13.95 -1.64
CA GLU A 99 2.88 -14.48 -2.98
C GLU A 99 3.24 -13.47 -4.08
N LEU A 100 2.98 -12.17 -3.87
CA LEU A 100 3.30 -11.11 -4.85
C LEU A 100 4.80 -10.79 -4.94
N ALA A 101 5.57 -11.12 -3.91
CA ALA A 101 7.01 -10.88 -3.85
C ALA A 101 7.85 -12.05 -4.43
N THR A 102 7.19 -13.08 -4.96
CA THR A 102 7.80 -14.27 -5.59
C THR A 102 7.78 -14.13 -7.11
#